data_AF-A0AAD4UMQ4-F1
#
_entry.id   AF-A0AAD4UMQ4-F1
#
_cell.length_a   1.000
_cell.length_b   1.000
_cell.length_c   1.000
_cell.angle_alpha   90.00
_cell.angle_beta   90.00
_cell.angle_gamma   90.00
#
_symmetry.space_group_name_H-M   'P 1'
#
loop_
_entity.id
_entity.type
_entity.pdbx_description
1 polymer ?
#
loop_
_entity_poly.entity_id
_entity_poly.type
_entity_poly.pdbx_seq_one_letter_code
_entity_poly.pdbx_strand_id
1 'polypeptide(L)'
;MLGKEGRLFVLGYALAAIYEGPVANLRHNLNEVIASLGCTVELQINSTRTAWRVSTAPLRAVLKDLLSSKESLKAETQNITNSFEELDAQVNSESGFSPKDAEGSETAPDVVNGAMFSCRRWFDQKHGVCMQRIWVPLLNHLLCLPMKFKFFCSIAKAVMEVWCRSRIPVEGNFGQTYDSLNQSIHGLEGEFSATINLKEERRAGVLGLNTSWKHVSTEVRDYVRRQEAQLERTLGLLHALLSCTFLLVLHACFSYMDSYNGDIRFDNIYISTYFCQIDERRKKLGKQTLLPLRKAEKKTVIFPWDPTIQAAEMRNVAFGYRLRRVIAAFYFPKVCPQPLHPQREKKRILFLYNDLLRKRAAFTQLRRATIVRRARQQRAPRRHLVDILHRRCPLLRPWLRRRCVVCQAPETPESYLCPTPNCEAVYCHSCWNDMRQRCPVCTPREELSSSAYSDSNDDATYAE
;
A
#
# COMPACT_ATOMS: atom_id res chain seq x y z
N MET A 1 -31.47 -16.71 -11.29
CA MET A 1 -30.70 -15.54 -10.80
C MET A 1 -30.58 -15.67 -9.28
N LEU A 2 -29.41 -16.02 -8.75
CA LEU A 2 -29.18 -16.12 -7.30
C LEU A 2 -29.50 -14.77 -6.64
N GLY A 3 -30.37 -14.80 -5.63
CA GLY A 3 -30.72 -13.64 -4.82
C GLY A 3 -29.52 -13.09 -4.02
N LYS A 4 -29.71 -11.96 -3.32
CA LYS A 4 -28.64 -11.28 -2.54
C LYS A 4 -27.89 -12.25 -1.61
N GLU A 5 -28.62 -13.09 -0.89
CA GLU A 5 -28.05 -14.07 0.06
C GLU A 5 -27.28 -15.20 -0.64
N GLY A 6 -27.77 -15.68 -1.78
CA GLY A 6 -27.08 -16.73 -2.54
C GLY A 6 -25.76 -16.26 -3.15
N ARG A 7 -25.68 -14.97 -3.52
CA ARG A 7 -24.42 -14.35 -3.97
C ARG A 7 -23.42 -14.25 -2.83
N LEU A 8 -23.88 -13.92 -1.61
CA LEU A 8 -23.03 -13.85 -0.44
C LEU A 8 -22.40 -15.22 -0.11
N PHE A 9 -23.18 -16.30 -0.21
CA PHE A 9 -22.69 -17.65 0.01
C PHE A 9 -21.62 -18.08 -1.02
N VAL A 10 -21.88 -17.82 -2.31
CA VAL A 10 -20.92 -18.11 -3.39
C VAL A 10 -19.65 -17.28 -3.22
N LEU A 11 -19.77 -16.00 -2.81
CA LEU A 11 -18.64 -15.13 -2.55
C LEU A 11 -17.80 -15.64 -1.36
N GLY A 12 -18.45 -16.12 -0.30
CA GLY A 12 -17.79 -16.74 0.86
C GLY A 12 -17.01 -18.00 0.49
N TYR A 13 -17.61 -18.88 -0.31
CA TYR A 13 -16.93 -20.07 -0.83
C TYR A 13 -15.74 -19.72 -1.74
N ALA A 14 -15.91 -18.74 -2.62
CA ALA A 14 -14.83 -18.25 -3.48
C ALA A 14 -13.66 -17.66 -2.65
N LEU A 15 -13.96 -16.88 -1.61
CA LEU A 15 -12.95 -16.34 -0.69
C LEU A 15 -12.19 -17.44 0.06
N ALA A 16 -12.89 -18.47 0.55
CA ALA A 16 -12.26 -19.61 1.20
C ALA A 16 -11.32 -20.38 0.25
N ALA A 17 -11.78 -20.64 -0.98
CA ALA A 17 -10.96 -21.32 -2.00
C ALA A 17 -9.73 -20.48 -2.43
N ILE A 18 -9.88 -19.15 -2.51
CA ILE A 18 -8.77 -18.23 -2.81
C ILE A 18 -7.74 -18.25 -1.66
N TYR A 19 -8.22 -18.31 -0.42
CA TYR A 19 -7.35 -18.31 0.77
C TYR A 19 -6.52 -19.60 0.86
N GLU A 20 -7.17 -20.76 0.80
CA GLU A 20 -6.47 -22.05 0.91
C GLU A 20 -5.60 -22.38 -0.31
N GLY A 21 -5.92 -21.84 -1.49
CA GLY A 21 -5.14 -22.07 -2.70
C GLY A 21 -4.13 -20.95 -3.00
N PRO A 22 -4.47 -19.99 -3.88
CA PRO A 22 -3.56 -18.95 -4.36
C PRO A 22 -2.83 -18.16 -3.26
N VAL A 23 -3.51 -17.77 -2.18
CA VAL A 23 -2.91 -16.95 -1.11
C VAL A 23 -1.87 -17.75 -0.33
N ALA A 24 -2.17 -18.99 0.02
CA ALA A 24 -1.22 -19.89 0.67
C ALA A 24 0.02 -20.15 -0.21
N ASN A 25 -0.20 -20.37 -1.52
CA ASN A 25 0.90 -20.56 -2.47
C ASN A 25 1.76 -19.30 -2.63
N LEU A 26 1.14 -18.12 -2.73
CA LEU A 26 1.85 -16.84 -2.82
C LEU A 26 2.71 -16.60 -1.58
N ARG A 27 2.20 -16.94 -0.40
CA ARG A 27 2.96 -16.85 0.85
C ARG A 27 4.20 -17.76 0.85
N HIS A 28 4.05 -19.00 0.42
CA HIS A 28 5.18 -19.92 0.31
C HIS A 28 6.24 -19.37 -0.65
N ASN A 29 5.83 -18.97 -1.85
CA ASN A 29 6.71 -18.37 -2.84
C ASN A 29 7.40 -17.11 -2.32
N LEU A 30 6.70 -16.25 -1.59
CA LEU A 30 7.27 -15.03 -1.03
C LEU A 30 8.34 -15.33 0.02
N ASN A 31 8.15 -16.34 0.87
CA ASN A 31 9.18 -16.78 1.82
C ASN A 31 10.42 -17.33 1.10
N GLU A 32 10.24 -18.10 0.04
CA GLU A 32 11.34 -18.59 -0.80
C GLU A 32 12.08 -17.46 -1.52
N VAL A 33 11.34 -16.46 -2.02
CA VAL A 33 11.93 -15.26 -2.64
C VAL A 33 12.76 -14.48 -1.63
N ILE A 34 12.28 -14.28 -0.40
CA ILE A 34 13.07 -13.65 0.66
C ILE A 34 14.36 -14.46 0.90
N ALA A 35 14.27 -15.79 1.00
CA ALA A 35 15.47 -16.62 1.21
C ALA A 35 16.48 -16.50 0.04
N SER A 36 16.00 -16.60 -1.20
CA SER A 36 16.80 -16.53 -2.42
C SER A 36 17.50 -15.17 -2.61
N LEU A 37 16.77 -14.07 -2.34
CA LEU A 37 17.35 -12.72 -2.35
C LEU A 37 18.49 -12.60 -1.34
N GLY A 38 18.36 -13.25 -0.19
CA GLY A 38 19.41 -13.26 0.83
C GLY A 38 20.71 -13.93 0.37
N CYS A 39 20.59 -15.12 -0.21
CA CYS A 39 21.75 -15.79 -0.80
C CYS A 39 22.38 -14.97 -1.92
N THR A 40 21.57 -14.31 -2.75
CA THR A 40 22.07 -13.47 -3.85
C THR A 40 22.86 -12.27 -3.34
N VAL A 41 22.32 -11.55 -2.34
CA VAL A 41 22.98 -10.40 -1.74
C VAL A 41 24.27 -10.81 -1.03
N GLU A 42 24.26 -11.92 -0.29
CA GLU A 42 25.46 -12.42 0.39
C GLU A 42 26.55 -12.83 -0.60
N LEU A 43 26.18 -13.53 -1.68
CA LEU A 43 27.10 -13.92 -2.74
C LEU A 43 27.71 -12.68 -3.44
N GLN A 44 26.89 -11.66 -3.73
CA GLN A 44 27.36 -10.42 -4.32
C GLN A 44 28.36 -9.70 -3.42
N ILE A 45 28.09 -9.60 -2.12
CA ILE A 45 29.00 -8.99 -1.16
C ILE A 45 30.33 -9.75 -1.08
N ASN A 46 30.28 -11.08 -0.99
CA ASN A 46 31.48 -11.89 -0.84
C ASN A 46 32.35 -11.89 -2.11
N SER A 47 31.71 -11.97 -3.28
CA SER A 47 32.40 -11.91 -4.58
C SER A 47 33.01 -10.52 -4.81
N THR A 48 32.28 -9.44 -4.50
CA THR A 48 32.78 -8.07 -4.61
C THR A 48 33.98 -7.84 -3.69
N ARG A 49 33.93 -8.32 -2.44
CA ARG A 49 35.05 -8.24 -1.50
C ARG A 49 36.28 -8.98 -2.03
N THR A 50 36.09 -10.15 -2.61
CA THR A 50 37.18 -10.94 -3.18
C THR A 50 37.78 -10.25 -4.40
N ALA A 51 36.94 -9.78 -5.33
CA ALA A 51 37.36 -9.02 -6.51
C ALA A 51 38.11 -7.74 -6.14
N TRP A 52 37.62 -6.97 -5.15
CA TRP A 52 38.31 -5.80 -4.61
C TRP A 52 39.66 -6.17 -4.01
N ARG A 53 39.72 -7.26 -3.23
CA ARG A 53 40.96 -7.71 -2.59
C ARG A 53 42.04 -8.09 -3.60
N VAL A 54 41.66 -8.78 -4.66
CA VAL A 54 42.58 -9.19 -5.73
C VAL A 54 43.01 -7.98 -6.56
N SER A 55 42.07 -7.14 -6.99
CA SER A 55 42.38 -5.95 -7.82
C SER A 55 43.25 -4.92 -7.10
N THR A 56 43.06 -4.73 -5.80
CA THR A 56 43.88 -3.77 -5.01
C THR A 56 45.10 -4.40 -4.34
N ALA A 57 45.37 -5.69 -4.55
CA ALA A 57 46.56 -6.37 -4.04
C ALA A 57 47.88 -5.70 -4.47
N PRO A 58 48.14 -5.40 -5.76
CA PRO A 58 49.41 -4.80 -6.17
C PRO A 58 49.60 -3.40 -5.56
N LEU A 59 48.56 -2.58 -5.53
CA LEU A 59 48.60 -1.24 -4.97
C LEU A 59 48.87 -1.27 -3.45
N ARG A 60 48.27 -2.22 -2.72
CA ARG A 60 48.56 -2.43 -1.30
C ARG A 60 49.99 -2.89 -1.05
N ALA A 61 50.57 -3.72 -1.92
CA ALA A 61 51.96 -4.13 -1.82
C ALA A 61 52.90 -2.92 -1.97
N VAL A 62 52.74 -2.14 -3.04
CA VAL A 62 53.55 -0.93 -3.30
C VAL A 62 53.46 0.07 -2.14
N LEU A 63 52.26 0.36 -1.64
CA LEU A 63 52.10 1.30 -0.52
C LEU A 63 52.72 0.77 0.78
N LYS A 64 52.67 -0.54 1.02
CA LYS A 64 53.29 -1.17 2.19
C LYS A 64 54.81 -1.08 2.11
N ASP A 65 55.39 -1.34 0.94
CA ASP A 65 56.84 -1.27 0.74
C ASP A 65 57.33 0.18 0.93
N LEU A 66 56.66 1.16 0.34
CA LEU A 66 56.97 2.60 0.53
C LEU A 66 56.91 3.01 2.01
N LEU A 67 55.87 2.58 2.74
CA LEU A 67 55.77 2.87 4.17
C LEU A 67 56.85 2.16 5.00
N SER A 68 57.31 0.98 4.58
CA SER A 68 58.38 0.26 5.28
C SER A 68 59.74 0.93 5.10
N SER A 69 60.00 1.49 3.91
CA SER A 69 61.24 2.22 3.62
C SER A 69 61.27 3.63 4.23
N LYS A 70 60.13 4.15 4.71
CA LYS A 70 60.02 5.49 5.31
C LYS A 70 61.03 5.73 6.42
N GLU A 71 61.09 4.84 7.41
CA GLU A 71 61.97 5.04 8.56
C GLU A 71 63.45 4.97 8.15
N SER A 72 63.78 4.12 7.17
CA SER A 72 65.14 4.03 6.61
C SER A 72 65.53 5.31 5.87
N LEU A 73 64.67 5.82 4.99
CA LEU A 73 64.91 7.05 4.22
C LEU A 73 64.99 8.27 5.13
N LYS A 74 64.15 8.32 6.17
CA LYS A 74 64.19 9.36 7.19
C LYS A 74 65.48 9.31 7.99
N ALA A 75 65.94 8.12 8.39
CA ALA A 75 67.20 7.96 9.11
C ALA A 75 68.41 8.36 8.26
N GLU A 76 68.45 7.99 6.98
CA GLU A 76 69.52 8.42 6.05
C GLU A 76 69.52 9.94 5.85
N THR A 77 68.33 10.54 5.68
CA THR A 77 68.18 12.00 5.53
C THR A 77 68.66 12.73 6.79
N GLN A 78 68.27 12.26 7.98
CA GLN A 78 68.74 12.82 9.25
C GLN A 78 70.26 12.69 9.42
N ASN A 79 70.84 11.57 9.00
CA ASN A 79 72.29 11.38 9.07
C ASN A 79 73.04 12.37 8.16
N ILE A 80 72.50 12.65 6.96
CA ILE A 80 73.05 13.65 6.03
C ILE A 80 72.93 15.05 6.64
N THR A 81 71.76 15.41 7.18
CA THR A 81 71.53 16.72 7.83
C THR A 81 72.51 16.94 8.99
N ASN A 82 72.65 15.96 9.88
CA ASN A 82 73.57 16.05 11.03
C ASN A 82 75.04 16.22 10.59
N SER A 83 75.45 15.52 9.53
CA SER A 83 76.81 15.65 8.98
C SER A 83 77.06 17.04 8.40
N PHE A 84 76.03 17.65 7.81
CA PHE A 84 76.12 19.00 7.24
C PHE A 84 76.09 20.09 8.31
N GLU A 85 75.39 19.88 9.43
CA GLU A 85 75.37 20.80 10.58
C GLU A 85 76.78 21.01 11.17
N GLU A 86 77.59 19.95 11.23
CA GLU A 86 78.99 20.06 11.67
C GLU A 86 79.83 20.88 10.68
N LEU A 87 79.60 20.72 9.37
CA LEU A 87 80.28 21.52 8.33
C LEU A 87 79.84 22.99 8.37
N ASP A 88 78.54 23.25 8.59
CA ASP A 88 77.99 24.60 8.71
C ASP A 88 78.56 25.34 9.91
N ALA A 89 78.69 24.66 11.05
CA ALA A 89 79.33 25.22 12.24
C ALA A 89 80.79 25.63 11.98
N GLN A 90 81.53 24.91 11.14
CA GLN A 90 82.90 25.26 10.77
C GLN A 90 82.95 26.46 9.81
N VAL A 91 82.06 26.48 8.80
CA VAL A 91 81.97 27.57 7.81
C VAL A 91 81.52 28.88 8.47
N ASN A 92 80.58 28.81 9.40
CA ASN A 92 80.05 29.96 10.14
C ASN A 92 80.88 30.30 11.39
N SER A 93 82.02 29.66 11.61
CA SER A 93 82.84 29.92 12.80
C SER A 93 83.45 31.33 12.76
N GLU A 94 83.42 32.04 13.89
CA GLU A 94 84.00 33.40 14.03
C GLU A 94 85.54 33.40 14.09
N SER A 95 86.20 32.28 13.78
CA SER A 95 87.64 32.14 13.90
C SER A 95 88.38 32.97 12.84
N GLY A 96 88.80 34.17 13.22
CA GLY A 96 89.54 35.10 12.36
C GLY A 96 88.73 36.28 11.80
N PHE A 97 87.45 36.42 12.20
CA PHE A 97 86.58 37.54 11.83
C PHE A 97 86.26 38.39 13.07
N SER A 98 86.44 39.71 13.01
CA SER A 98 86.08 40.61 14.12
C SER A 98 84.92 41.51 13.69
N PRO A 99 83.80 41.55 14.43
CA PRO A 99 82.55 42.19 13.97
C PRO A 99 82.61 43.72 13.83
N LYS A 100 83.77 44.36 14.00
CA LYS A 100 83.96 45.79 13.74
C LYS A 100 84.13 46.13 12.26
N ASP A 101 84.33 45.13 11.40
CA ASP A 101 84.51 45.31 9.95
C ASP A 101 83.21 45.09 9.15
N ALA A 102 82.06 44.93 9.83
CA ALA A 102 80.76 44.59 9.22
C ALA A 102 79.83 45.80 8.99
N GLU A 103 80.27 47.02 9.29
CA GLU A 103 79.51 48.25 9.02
C GLU A 103 80.08 49.00 7.80
N GLY A 104 80.24 48.24 6.72
CA GLY A 104 80.65 48.74 5.42
C GLY A 104 80.46 47.60 4.43
N SER A 105 79.75 47.85 3.33
CA SER A 105 79.65 46.90 2.22
C SER A 105 81.04 46.79 1.58
N GLU A 106 81.89 45.93 2.15
CA GLU A 106 83.28 45.84 1.77
C GLU A 106 83.53 44.49 1.10
N THR A 107 83.53 44.53 -0.23
CA THR A 107 84.10 43.46 -1.06
C THR A 107 85.57 43.22 -0.64
N ALA A 108 86.03 41.96 -0.67
CA ALA A 108 87.40 41.51 -0.36
C ALA A 108 88.61 42.42 -0.74
N PRO A 109 88.59 43.26 -1.80
CA PRO A 109 89.62 44.29 -2.00
C PRO A 109 89.82 45.30 -0.85
N ASP A 110 88.81 45.54 0.01
CA ASP A 110 88.91 46.60 1.02
C ASP A 110 89.81 46.26 2.21
N VAL A 111 89.86 45.00 2.65
CA VAL A 111 90.74 44.58 3.76
C VAL A 111 92.22 44.81 3.41
N VAL A 112 92.62 44.49 2.17
CA VAL A 112 94.00 44.71 1.68
C VAL A 112 94.31 46.19 1.51
N ASN A 113 93.33 46.99 1.06
CA ASN A 113 93.48 48.43 0.93
C ASN A 113 93.60 49.12 2.31
N GLY A 114 92.85 48.66 3.32
CA GLY A 114 92.98 49.10 4.72
C GLY A 114 94.35 48.81 5.32
N ALA A 115 94.91 47.61 5.07
CA ALA A 115 96.26 47.25 5.47
C ALA A 115 97.33 48.12 4.78
N MET A 116 97.15 48.44 3.49
CA MET A 116 98.02 49.33 2.72
C MET A 116 98.08 50.74 3.30
N PHE A 117 96.92 51.28 3.69
CA PHE A 117 96.84 52.59 4.31
C PHE A 117 97.62 52.64 5.63
N SER A 118 97.47 51.61 6.47
CA SER A 118 98.19 51.48 7.73
C SER A 118 99.70 51.42 7.56
N CYS A 119 100.20 50.68 6.56
CA CYS A 119 101.62 50.60 6.24
C CYS A 119 102.21 51.96 5.83
N ARG A 120 101.54 52.69 4.93
CA ARG A 120 102.00 54.00 4.46
C ARG A 120 102.07 55.01 5.60
N ARG A 121 101.08 54.99 6.49
CA ARG A 121 101.01 55.85 7.68
C ARG A 121 102.18 55.60 8.64
N TRP A 122 102.62 54.35 8.78
CA TRP A 122 103.76 54.01 9.65
C TRP A 122 105.06 54.66 9.18
N PHE A 123 105.34 54.64 7.86
CA PHE A 123 106.53 55.29 7.30
C PHE A 123 106.51 56.82 7.51
N ASP A 124 105.35 57.46 7.36
CA ASP A 124 105.18 58.89 7.64
C ASP A 124 105.50 59.23 9.09
N GLN A 125 104.96 58.43 10.01
CA GLN A 125 105.18 58.63 11.44
C GLN A 125 106.66 58.49 11.81
N LYS A 126 107.35 57.48 11.27
CA LYS A 126 108.77 57.26 11.55
C LYS A 126 109.67 58.29 10.89
N HIS A 127 109.31 58.81 9.71
CA HIS A 127 110.02 59.92 9.10
C HIS A 127 109.97 61.17 9.98
N GLY A 128 108.79 61.50 10.52
CA GLY A 128 108.63 62.63 11.46
C GLY A 128 109.47 62.48 12.73
N VAL A 129 109.48 61.28 13.32
CA VAL A 129 110.33 60.98 14.50
C VAL A 129 111.82 61.06 14.17
N CYS A 130 112.24 60.60 13.00
CA CYS A 130 113.62 60.68 12.54
C CYS A 130 114.07 62.15 12.40
N MET A 131 113.23 62.98 11.76
CA MET A 131 113.49 64.41 11.58
C MET A 131 113.62 65.18 12.90
N GLN A 132 112.93 64.75 13.96
CA GLN A 132 113.03 65.35 15.29
C GLN A 132 114.27 64.89 16.08
N ARG A 133 114.74 63.67 15.86
CA ARG A 133 115.85 63.07 16.63
C ARG A 133 117.23 63.54 16.16
N ILE A 134 117.38 63.84 14.87
CA ILE A 134 118.66 64.24 14.27
C ILE A 134 118.67 65.76 14.08
N TRP A 135 119.31 66.49 15.00
CA TRP A 135 119.27 67.97 15.03
C TRP A 135 120.16 68.65 13.97
N VAL A 136 121.16 67.97 13.39
CA VAL A 136 122.09 68.58 12.42
C VAL A 136 121.42 68.74 11.05
N PRO A 137 121.21 69.98 10.54
CA PRO A 137 120.29 70.23 9.42
C PRO A 137 120.68 69.58 8.09
N LEU A 138 121.97 69.43 7.80
CA LEU A 138 122.44 68.76 6.56
C LEU A 138 122.45 67.22 6.66
N LEU A 139 122.69 66.66 7.85
CA LEU A 139 122.76 65.20 8.06
C LEU A 139 121.38 64.56 8.27
N ASN A 140 120.43 65.31 8.83
CA ASN A 140 119.06 64.85 9.09
C ASN A 140 118.34 64.41 7.79
N HIS A 141 118.41 65.25 6.76
CA HIS A 141 117.77 64.96 5.48
C HIS A 141 118.36 63.73 4.77
N LEU A 142 119.65 63.46 4.93
CA LEU A 142 120.30 62.29 4.33
C LEU A 142 119.95 61.00 5.08
N LEU A 143 120.03 61.00 6.41
CA LEU A 143 119.76 59.80 7.22
C LEU A 143 118.27 59.43 7.30
N CYS A 144 117.36 60.40 7.19
CA CYS A 144 115.92 60.16 7.25
C CYS A 144 115.26 59.91 5.88
N LEU A 145 116.01 59.99 4.78
CA LEU A 145 115.54 59.71 3.42
C LEU A 145 114.89 58.32 3.26
N PRO A 146 115.43 57.21 3.84
CA PRO A 146 114.84 55.89 3.68
C PRO A 146 113.39 55.80 4.18
N MET A 147 113.01 56.63 5.16
CA MET A 147 111.65 56.64 5.70
C MET A 147 110.62 57.26 4.75
N LYS A 148 111.04 57.92 3.65
CA LYS A 148 110.14 58.40 2.60
C LYS A 148 109.78 57.35 1.56
N PHE A 149 110.44 56.18 1.58
CA PHE A 149 110.24 55.13 0.59
C PHE A 149 108.99 54.28 0.86
N LYS A 150 107.80 54.88 0.74
CA LYS A 150 106.50 54.20 0.90
C LYS A 150 106.21 53.13 -0.17
N PHE A 151 107.04 53.05 -1.20
CA PHE A 151 106.89 52.04 -2.26
C PHE A 151 107.05 50.61 -1.71
N PHE A 152 107.77 50.41 -0.60
CA PHE A 152 107.89 49.11 0.07
C PHE A 152 106.52 48.54 0.49
N CYS A 153 105.56 49.38 0.86
CA CYS A 153 104.18 48.94 1.13
C CYS A 153 103.55 48.32 -0.14
N SER A 154 103.75 48.95 -1.30
CA SER A 154 103.21 48.42 -2.57
C SER A 154 103.89 47.11 -2.98
N ILE A 155 105.18 46.94 -2.68
CA ILE A 155 105.89 45.64 -2.86
C ILE A 155 105.30 44.58 -1.94
N ALA A 156 105.04 44.91 -0.67
CA ALA A 156 104.41 44.00 0.28
C ALA A 156 103.00 43.58 -0.18
N LYS A 157 102.21 44.48 -0.79
CA LYS A 157 100.92 44.13 -1.41
C LYS A 157 101.08 43.07 -2.49
N ALA A 158 102.02 43.26 -3.43
CA ALA A 158 102.25 42.30 -4.51
C ALA A 158 102.67 40.92 -3.98
N VAL A 159 103.48 40.86 -2.92
CA VAL A 159 103.89 39.60 -2.27
C VAL A 159 102.70 38.93 -1.56
N MET A 160 101.90 39.70 -0.82
CA MET A 160 100.72 39.19 -0.10
C MET A 160 99.62 38.72 -1.05
N GLU A 161 99.42 39.39 -2.17
CA GLU A 161 98.43 39.01 -3.19
C GLU A 161 98.79 37.66 -3.84
N VAL A 162 100.07 37.44 -4.15
CA VAL A 162 100.59 36.14 -4.62
C VAL A 162 100.48 35.07 -3.52
N TRP A 163 100.74 35.43 -2.25
CA TRP A 163 100.65 34.51 -1.12
C TRP A 163 99.20 34.06 -0.84
N CYS A 164 98.24 35.00 -0.80
CA CYS A 164 96.82 34.68 -0.64
C CYS A 164 96.32 33.78 -1.78
N ARG A 165 96.70 34.07 -3.02
CA ARG A 165 96.30 33.28 -4.19
C ARG A 165 96.87 31.85 -4.19
N SER A 166 98.01 31.62 -3.53
CA SER A 166 98.68 30.32 -3.50
C SER A 166 98.43 29.49 -2.24
N ARG A 167 97.98 30.12 -1.14
CA ARG A 167 97.77 29.45 0.15
C ARG A 167 96.32 29.27 0.58
N ILE A 168 95.36 29.97 -0.05
CA ILE A 168 93.92 29.83 0.25
C ILE A 168 93.16 29.50 -1.05
N PRO A 169 93.14 28.23 -1.49
CA PRO A 169 92.42 27.82 -2.70
C PRO A 169 90.93 27.64 -2.40
N VAL A 170 90.18 28.73 -2.26
CA VAL A 170 88.71 28.68 -2.29
C VAL A 170 88.25 28.95 -3.72
N GLU A 171 87.41 28.07 -4.26
CA GLU A 171 86.79 28.29 -5.57
C GLU A 171 85.92 29.55 -5.54
N GLY A 172 85.95 30.35 -6.61
CA GLY A 172 85.26 31.66 -6.65
C GLY A 172 83.74 31.60 -6.41
N ASN A 173 83.13 30.42 -6.57
CA ASN A 173 81.69 30.19 -6.38
C ASN A 173 81.36 29.36 -5.12
N PHE A 174 82.31 29.21 -4.19
CA PHE A 174 82.10 28.39 -2.99
C PHE A 174 80.85 28.83 -2.21
N GLY A 175 80.66 30.13 -1.97
CA GLY A 175 79.49 30.66 -1.25
C GLY A 175 78.15 30.32 -1.91
N GLN A 176 78.03 30.51 -3.23
CA GLN A 176 76.79 30.17 -3.96
C GLN A 176 76.50 28.67 -3.96
N THR A 177 77.55 27.85 -4.07
CA THR A 177 77.44 26.39 -4.04
C THR A 177 77.03 25.91 -2.65
N TYR A 178 77.60 26.52 -1.62
CA TYR A 178 77.27 26.28 -0.23
C TYR A 178 75.81 26.65 0.07
N ASP A 179 75.37 27.86 -0.31
CA ASP A 179 74.00 28.31 -0.13
C ASP A 179 72.99 27.40 -0.85
N SER A 180 73.31 26.97 -2.08
CA SER A 180 72.47 26.04 -2.84
C SER A 180 72.40 24.65 -2.20
N LEU A 181 73.52 24.15 -1.65
CA LEU A 181 73.55 22.88 -0.92
C LEU A 181 72.78 22.96 0.39
N ASN A 182 72.95 24.06 1.14
CA ASN A 182 72.25 24.29 2.40
C ASN A 182 70.73 24.30 2.18
N GLN A 183 70.25 25.00 1.15
CA GLN A 183 68.83 24.99 0.77
C GLN A 183 68.35 23.60 0.34
N SER A 184 69.16 22.85 -0.39
CA SER A 184 68.79 21.51 -0.87
C SER A 184 68.66 20.51 0.30
N ILE A 185 69.54 20.59 1.29
CA ILE A 185 69.53 19.71 2.47
C ILE A 185 68.33 20.03 3.36
N HIS A 186 68.02 21.31 3.59
CA HIS A 186 66.82 21.71 4.31
C HIS A 186 65.52 21.31 3.60
N GLY A 187 65.51 21.27 2.26
CA GLY A 187 64.38 20.75 1.48
C GLY A 187 64.17 19.24 1.62
N LEU A 188 65.27 18.47 1.64
CA LEU A 188 65.26 17.00 1.68
C LEU A 188 64.52 16.44 2.92
N GLU A 189 64.76 17.03 4.09
CA GLU A 189 64.14 16.59 5.35
C GLU A 189 62.61 16.75 5.36
N GLY A 190 62.10 17.80 4.70
CA GLY A 190 60.67 18.06 4.60
C GLY A 190 59.93 17.12 3.65
N GLU A 191 60.54 16.75 2.52
CA GLU A 191 59.88 15.98 1.45
C GLU A 191 59.63 14.51 1.80
N PHE A 192 60.45 13.89 2.66
CA PHE A 192 60.30 12.47 3.04
C PHE A 192 59.37 12.24 4.25
N SER A 193 58.57 13.23 4.65
CA SER A 193 57.70 13.18 5.82
C SER A 193 56.23 12.81 5.53
N ALA A 194 55.96 11.71 4.82
CA ALA A 194 54.58 11.31 4.53
C ALA A 194 53.94 10.40 5.61
N THR A 195 52.70 10.70 6.01
CA THR A 195 51.83 9.83 6.85
C THR A 195 50.61 9.38 6.07
N ILE A 196 50.69 8.21 5.43
CA ILE A 196 49.58 7.63 4.67
C ILE A 196 48.75 6.74 5.59
N ASN A 197 47.53 7.18 5.93
CA ASN A 197 46.56 6.38 6.68
C ASN A 197 45.58 5.69 5.72
N LEU A 198 45.84 4.42 5.41
CA LEU A 198 44.93 3.58 4.62
C LEU A 198 43.81 3.04 5.51
N LYS A 199 42.59 3.60 5.38
CA LYS A 199 41.39 3.09 6.06
C LYS A 199 40.51 2.32 5.07
N GLU A 200 40.36 1.02 5.29
CA GLU A 200 39.41 0.21 4.52
C GLU A 200 37.99 0.48 5.02
N GLU A 201 37.21 1.29 4.29
CA GLU A 201 35.81 1.54 4.61
C GLU A 201 34.94 0.40 4.04
N ARG A 202 34.47 -0.49 4.93
CA ARG A 202 33.56 -1.57 4.55
C ARG A 202 32.15 -1.02 4.33
N ARG A 203 31.86 -0.55 3.12
CA ARG A 203 30.48 -0.25 2.73
C ARG A 203 29.72 -1.56 2.48
N ALA A 204 28.63 -1.76 3.23
CA ALA A 204 27.75 -2.88 3.03
C ALA A 204 26.84 -2.63 1.81
N GLY A 205 27.21 -3.20 0.66
CA GLY A 205 26.28 -3.48 -0.43
C GLY A 205 26.23 -2.47 -1.60
N VAL A 206 26.14 -3.03 -2.80
CA VAL A 206 25.92 -2.36 -4.10
C VAL A 206 24.49 -1.78 -4.23
N LEU A 207 23.59 -2.11 -3.30
CA LEU A 207 22.17 -1.71 -3.31
C LEU A 207 21.86 -0.38 -2.60
N GLY A 208 22.86 0.36 -2.11
CA GLY A 208 22.64 1.68 -1.46
C GLY A 208 21.87 1.63 -0.13
N LEU A 209 21.61 0.45 0.41
CA LEU A 209 20.99 0.25 1.72
C LEU A 209 22.08 0.19 2.79
N ASN A 210 22.04 1.13 3.73
CA ASN A 210 22.97 1.18 4.87
C ASN A 210 22.69 0.08 5.93
N THR A 211 21.75 -0.81 5.65
CA THR A 211 21.21 -1.83 6.55
C THR A 211 21.67 -3.23 6.16
N SER A 212 21.96 -4.06 7.18
CA SER A 212 22.31 -5.47 6.99
C SER A 212 21.14 -6.26 6.40
N TRP A 213 21.42 -7.16 5.45
CA TRP A 213 20.44 -8.09 4.89
C TRP A 213 19.64 -8.83 5.98
N LYS A 214 20.30 -9.19 7.10
CA LYS A 214 19.63 -9.83 8.24
C LYS A 214 18.44 -9.00 8.72
N HIS A 215 18.62 -7.70 8.86
CA HIS A 215 17.60 -6.77 9.34
C HIS A 215 16.42 -6.64 8.36
N VAL A 216 16.71 -6.48 7.07
CA VAL A 216 15.68 -6.40 6.02
C VAL A 216 14.89 -7.71 5.95
N SER A 217 15.57 -8.86 6.00
CA SER A 217 14.92 -10.17 5.95
C SER A 217 13.98 -10.41 7.14
N THR A 218 14.38 -9.98 8.34
CA THR A 218 13.55 -10.11 9.55
C THR A 218 12.36 -9.16 9.49
N GLU A 219 12.56 -7.92 9.04
CA GLU A 219 11.48 -6.93 8.97
C GLU A 219 10.38 -7.34 7.98
N VAL A 220 10.78 -7.79 6.78
CA VAL A 220 9.82 -8.27 5.77
C VAL A 220 9.11 -9.53 6.26
N ARG A 221 9.83 -10.48 6.86
CA ARG A 221 9.22 -11.72 7.41
C ARG A 221 8.24 -11.41 8.54
N ASP A 222 8.58 -10.48 9.43
CA ASP A 222 7.72 -10.06 10.53
C ASP A 222 6.51 -9.28 10.05
N TYR A 223 6.64 -8.51 8.97
CA TYR A 223 5.49 -7.87 8.32
C TYR A 223 4.51 -8.91 7.77
N VAL A 224 5.01 -9.89 7.01
CA VAL A 224 4.20 -10.98 6.43
C VAL A 224 3.47 -11.77 7.53
N ARG A 225 4.19 -12.17 8.59
CA ARG A 225 3.60 -12.86 9.75
C ARG A 225 2.52 -12.03 10.45
N ARG A 226 2.73 -10.72 10.60
CA ARG A 226 1.73 -9.83 11.21
C ARG A 226 0.45 -9.74 10.39
N GLN A 227 0.58 -9.60 9.06
CA GLN A 227 -0.57 -9.54 8.16
C GLN A 227 -1.39 -10.82 8.18
N GLU A 228 -0.73 -11.97 8.18
CA GLU A 228 -1.39 -13.27 8.30
C GLU A 228 -2.14 -13.43 9.63
N ALA A 229 -1.49 -13.10 10.75
CA ALA A 229 -2.12 -13.19 12.06
C ALA A 229 -3.31 -12.23 12.24
N GLN A 230 -3.33 -11.11 11.50
CA GLN A 230 -4.50 -10.24 11.42
C GLN A 230 -5.61 -10.90 10.60
N LEU A 231 -5.27 -11.44 9.43
CA LEU A 231 -6.22 -12.10 8.53
C LEU A 231 -6.87 -13.32 9.20
N GLU A 232 -6.09 -14.20 9.83
CA GLU A 232 -6.62 -15.35 10.59
C GLU A 232 -7.54 -14.93 11.73
N ARG A 233 -7.17 -13.87 12.48
CA ARG A 233 -8.06 -13.31 13.52
C ARG A 233 -9.37 -12.80 12.94
N THR A 234 -9.33 -12.09 11.81
CA THR A 234 -10.54 -11.58 11.16
C THR A 234 -11.43 -12.71 10.62
N LEU A 235 -10.84 -13.74 10.01
CA LEU A 235 -11.56 -14.93 9.53
C LEU A 235 -12.14 -15.72 10.69
N GLY A 236 -11.39 -15.87 11.80
CA GLY A 236 -11.86 -16.51 13.02
C GLY A 236 -13.05 -15.77 13.65
N LEU A 237 -12.98 -14.44 13.74
CA LEU A 237 -14.09 -13.60 14.19
C LEU A 237 -15.31 -13.76 13.28
N LEU A 238 -15.11 -13.72 11.95
CA LEU A 238 -16.19 -13.93 10.99
C LEU A 238 -16.84 -15.31 11.16
N HIS A 239 -16.04 -16.36 11.32
CA HIS A 239 -16.53 -17.72 11.52
C HIS A 239 -17.31 -17.86 12.84
N ALA A 240 -16.86 -17.23 13.92
CA ALA A 240 -17.59 -17.17 15.18
C ALA A 240 -18.94 -16.43 15.03
N LEU A 241 -18.95 -15.28 14.34
CA LEU A 241 -20.18 -14.52 14.06
C LEU A 241 -21.16 -15.33 13.19
N LEU A 242 -20.65 -16.01 12.15
CA LEU A 242 -21.44 -16.91 11.30
C LEU A 242 -21.97 -18.10 12.11
N SER A 243 -21.19 -18.65 13.04
CA SER A 243 -21.64 -19.74 13.92
C SER A 243 -22.78 -19.27 14.84
N CYS A 244 -22.74 -18.01 15.29
CA CYS A 244 -23.81 -17.39 16.08
C CYS A 244 -25.12 -17.20 15.27
N THR A 245 -25.06 -17.18 13.92
CA THR A 245 -26.29 -17.11 13.10
C THR A 245 -27.21 -18.31 13.30
N PHE A 246 -26.69 -19.46 13.76
CA PHE A 246 -27.52 -20.61 14.09
C PHE A 246 -28.53 -20.29 15.21
N LEU A 247 -28.17 -19.43 16.17
CA LEU A 247 -29.10 -18.98 17.23
C LEU A 247 -30.23 -18.13 16.65
N LEU A 248 -29.95 -17.30 15.64
CA LEU A 248 -30.97 -16.53 14.92
C LEU A 248 -31.90 -17.45 14.12
N VAL A 249 -31.35 -18.49 13.49
CA VAL A 249 -32.14 -19.52 12.79
C VAL A 249 -33.01 -20.28 13.79
N LEU A 250 -32.47 -20.71 14.93
CA LEU A 250 -33.24 -21.36 15.99
C LEU A 250 -34.38 -20.45 16.48
N HIS A 251 -34.08 -19.19 16.81
CA HIS A 251 -35.10 -18.23 17.24
C HIS A 251 -36.19 -18.04 16.19
N ALA A 252 -35.81 -17.92 14.91
CA ALA A 252 -36.77 -17.82 13.80
C ALA A 252 -37.63 -19.10 13.65
N CYS A 253 -37.05 -20.29 13.86
CA CYS A 253 -37.77 -21.55 13.85
C CYS A 253 -38.77 -21.65 15.01
N PHE A 254 -38.37 -21.29 16.23
CA PHE A 254 -39.26 -21.28 17.39
C PHE A 254 -40.41 -20.28 17.22
N SER A 255 -40.11 -19.04 16.79
CA SER A 255 -41.13 -18.02 16.52
C SER A 255 -42.12 -18.45 15.42
N TYR A 256 -41.62 -19.10 14.37
CA TYR A 256 -42.48 -19.68 13.33
C TYR A 256 -43.39 -20.79 13.88
N MET A 257 -42.85 -21.68 14.71
CA MET A 257 -43.59 -22.77 15.32
C MET A 257 -44.68 -22.26 16.26
N ASP A 258 -44.36 -21.27 17.09
CA ASP A 258 -45.31 -20.61 17.99
C ASP A 258 -46.46 -19.98 17.18
N SER A 259 -46.15 -19.26 16.10
CA SER A 259 -47.16 -18.71 15.19
C SER A 259 -48.00 -19.79 14.50
N TYR A 260 -47.39 -20.89 14.08
CA TYR A 260 -48.07 -22.04 13.46
C TYR A 260 -49.03 -22.76 14.42
N ASN A 261 -48.65 -22.81 15.70
CA ASN A 261 -49.40 -23.44 16.78
C ASN A 261 -50.39 -22.50 17.49
N GLY A 262 -50.21 -21.18 17.37
CA GLY A 262 -51.10 -20.17 17.91
C GLY A 262 -52.23 -19.77 16.94
N ASP A 263 -51.91 -19.48 15.67
CA ASP A 263 -52.90 -18.96 14.71
C ASP A 263 -53.17 -19.97 13.57
N ILE A 264 -54.43 -20.38 13.42
CA ILE A 264 -54.89 -21.28 12.37
C ILE A 264 -54.82 -20.66 10.96
N ARG A 265 -54.72 -19.33 10.87
CA ARG A 265 -54.61 -18.56 9.62
C ARG A 265 -53.15 -18.40 9.18
N PHE A 266 -52.19 -18.55 10.09
CA PHE A 266 -50.78 -18.35 9.81
C PHE A 266 -50.26 -19.40 8.84
N ASP A 267 -49.74 -18.98 7.68
CA ASP A 267 -49.26 -19.85 6.59
C ASP A 267 -50.26 -20.95 6.17
N ASN A 268 -51.56 -20.64 6.21
CA ASN A 268 -52.64 -21.55 5.81
C ASN A 268 -53.23 -21.11 4.47
N ILE A 269 -52.44 -21.19 3.41
CA ILE A 269 -52.79 -20.72 2.05
C ILE A 269 -52.62 -21.80 0.98
N TYR A 270 -52.42 -23.06 1.37
CA TYR A 270 -52.05 -24.14 0.46
C TYR A 270 -53.24 -25.04 0.14
N ILE A 271 -53.40 -25.38 -1.15
CA ILE A 271 -54.36 -26.39 -1.58
C ILE A 271 -53.69 -27.77 -1.49
N SER A 272 -54.11 -28.53 -0.48
CA SER A 272 -53.62 -29.88 -0.21
C SER A 272 -54.49 -30.94 -0.88
N THR A 273 -54.04 -32.19 -0.85
CA THR A 273 -54.83 -33.35 -1.30
C THR A 273 -56.14 -33.49 -0.51
N TYR A 274 -56.11 -33.25 0.80
CA TYR A 274 -57.30 -33.29 1.65
C TYR A 274 -58.31 -32.18 1.30
N PHE A 275 -57.84 -30.98 0.91
CA PHE A 275 -58.72 -29.92 0.39
C PHE A 275 -59.51 -30.42 -0.85
N CYS A 276 -58.84 -31.08 -1.79
CA CYS A 276 -59.47 -31.64 -2.98
C CYS A 276 -60.47 -32.77 -2.62
N GLN A 277 -60.17 -33.59 -1.61
CA GLN A 277 -61.08 -34.64 -1.14
C GLN A 277 -62.37 -34.06 -0.53
N ILE A 278 -62.28 -32.96 0.23
CA ILE A 278 -63.46 -32.26 0.75
C ILE A 278 -64.35 -31.77 -0.40
N ASP A 279 -63.73 -31.14 -1.41
CA ASP A 279 -64.44 -30.61 -2.57
C ASP A 279 -65.15 -31.71 -3.38
N GLU A 280 -64.48 -32.84 -3.63
CA GLU A 280 -65.05 -33.98 -4.34
C GLU A 280 -66.23 -34.61 -3.57
N ARG A 281 -66.13 -34.71 -2.25
CA ARG A 281 -67.24 -35.20 -1.40
C ARG A 281 -68.44 -34.26 -1.48
N ARG A 282 -68.24 -32.94 -1.39
CA ARG A 282 -69.33 -31.96 -1.53
C ARG A 282 -69.96 -32.00 -2.92
N LYS A 283 -69.16 -32.23 -3.97
CA LYS A 283 -69.64 -32.44 -5.33
C LYS A 283 -70.59 -33.63 -5.42
N LYS A 284 -70.24 -34.78 -4.81
CA LYS A 284 -71.09 -35.98 -4.76
C LYS A 284 -72.40 -35.74 -4.01
N LEU A 285 -72.38 -34.87 -2.99
CA LEU A 285 -73.55 -34.48 -2.20
C LEU A 285 -74.39 -33.35 -2.83
N GLY A 286 -74.05 -32.87 -4.04
CA GLY A 286 -74.74 -31.74 -4.67
C GLY A 286 -74.59 -30.40 -3.95
N LYS A 287 -73.65 -30.30 -2.99
CA LYS A 287 -73.35 -29.05 -2.26
C LYS A 287 -72.46 -28.14 -3.10
N GLN A 288 -72.42 -26.85 -2.75
CA GLN A 288 -71.52 -25.89 -3.40
C GLN A 288 -70.05 -26.28 -3.23
N THR A 289 -69.31 -26.27 -4.34
CA THR A 289 -67.87 -26.58 -4.43
C THR A 289 -67.01 -25.32 -4.65
N LEU A 290 -65.73 -25.43 -4.30
CA LEU A 290 -64.69 -24.42 -4.54
C LEU A 290 -63.93 -24.64 -5.84
N LEU A 291 -63.73 -25.87 -6.32
CA LEU A 291 -62.98 -26.11 -7.56
C LEU A 291 -63.92 -26.17 -8.79
N PRO A 292 -63.52 -25.60 -9.95
CA PRO A 292 -62.30 -24.83 -10.20
C PRO A 292 -62.30 -23.45 -9.53
N LEU A 293 -61.12 -22.96 -9.14
CA LEU A 293 -60.98 -21.63 -8.55
C LEU A 293 -61.25 -20.51 -9.55
N ARG A 294 -61.85 -19.42 -9.07
CA ARG A 294 -62.04 -18.20 -9.87
C ARG A 294 -60.70 -17.51 -10.08
N LYS A 295 -60.56 -16.76 -11.18
CA LYS A 295 -59.33 -15.98 -11.48
C LYS A 295 -58.93 -15.01 -10.36
N ALA A 296 -59.91 -14.51 -9.60
CA ALA A 296 -59.67 -13.62 -8.46
C ALA A 296 -59.15 -14.36 -7.21
N GLU A 297 -59.50 -15.64 -7.04
CA GLU A 297 -59.13 -16.47 -5.89
C GLU A 297 -57.78 -17.17 -6.11
N LYS A 298 -57.44 -17.50 -7.35
CA LYS A 298 -56.15 -18.16 -7.68
C LYS A 298 -54.92 -17.38 -7.22
N LYS A 299 -55.03 -16.06 -7.00
CA LYS A 299 -53.95 -15.20 -6.50
C LYS A 299 -53.74 -15.26 -4.99
N THR A 300 -54.69 -15.82 -4.23
CA THR A 300 -54.64 -15.88 -2.76
C THR A 300 -54.24 -17.24 -2.21
N VAL A 301 -54.15 -18.27 -3.07
CA VAL A 301 -53.89 -19.66 -2.67
C VAL A 301 -52.77 -20.27 -3.52
N ILE A 302 -51.89 -21.00 -2.86
CA ILE A 302 -50.71 -21.63 -3.47
C ILE A 302 -51.02 -23.10 -3.75
N PHE A 303 -50.66 -23.54 -4.96
CA PHE A 303 -50.63 -24.96 -5.33
C PHE A 303 -49.21 -25.50 -5.12
N PRO A 304 -48.99 -26.45 -4.19
CA PRO A 304 -47.64 -26.93 -3.87
C PRO A 304 -46.89 -27.52 -5.07
N TRP A 305 -47.62 -28.13 -5.99
CA TRP A 305 -47.09 -28.84 -7.16
C TRP A 305 -47.08 -28.01 -8.44
N ASP A 306 -47.55 -26.74 -8.39
CA ASP A 306 -47.47 -25.84 -9.53
C ASP A 306 -46.05 -25.23 -9.59
N PRO A 307 -45.31 -25.41 -10.71
CA PRO A 307 -43.96 -24.86 -10.86
C PRO A 307 -43.97 -23.33 -11.01
N THR A 308 -45.13 -22.70 -11.23
CA THR A 308 -45.22 -21.25 -11.38
C THR A 308 -45.18 -20.54 -10.02
N ILE A 309 -44.14 -19.71 -9.82
CA ILE A 309 -44.01 -18.89 -8.61
C ILE A 309 -45.11 -17.82 -8.62
N GLN A 310 -45.99 -17.85 -7.63
CA GLN A 310 -47.08 -16.90 -7.55
C GLN A 310 -46.62 -15.55 -6.96
N ALA A 311 -47.34 -14.47 -7.27
CA ALA A 311 -47.01 -13.13 -6.75
C ALA A 311 -47.06 -13.02 -5.21
N ALA A 312 -47.80 -13.91 -4.54
CA ALA A 312 -47.78 -14.04 -3.09
C ALA A 312 -46.45 -14.62 -2.59
N GLU A 313 -45.87 -15.57 -3.32
CA GLU A 313 -44.55 -16.15 -3.05
C GLU A 313 -43.42 -15.16 -3.36
N MET A 314 -43.58 -14.33 -4.41
CA MET A 314 -42.59 -13.30 -4.77
C MET A 314 -42.57 -12.07 -3.86
N ARG A 315 -43.61 -11.79 -3.08
CA ARG A 315 -43.57 -10.67 -2.12
C ARG A 315 -42.67 -10.97 -0.92
N ASN A 316 -42.52 -12.26 -0.65
CA ASN A 316 -41.75 -12.78 0.45
C ASN A 316 -40.61 -13.63 -0.13
N VAL A 317 -39.72 -13.00 -0.92
CA VAL A 317 -38.52 -13.61 -1.54
C VAL A 317 -37.47 -14.00 -0.49
N ALA A 318 -37.87 -14.81 0.48
CA ALA A 318 -37.02 -15.81 1.05
C ALA A 318 -37.47 -17.11 0.39
N PHE A 319 -36.52 -17.89 -0.09
CA PHE A 319 -36.69 -19.24 -0.64
C PHE A 319 -37.14 -20.22 0.46
N GLY A 320 -38.18 -19.84 1.22
CA GLY A 320 -38.22 -20.04 2.65
C GLY A 320 -39.54 -20.59 3.14
N TYR A 321 -40.70 -20.36 2.53
CA TYR A 321 -41.93 -20.98 3.04
C TYR A 321 -42.03 -22.47 2.66
N ARG A 322 -41.80 -22.82 1.39
CA ARG A 322 -41.74 -24.22 0.94
C ARG A 322 -40.59 -24.96 1.64
N LEU A 323 -39.41 -24.34 1.72
CA LEU A 323 -38.25 -24.92 2.41
C LEU A 323 -38.42 -24.96 3.93
N ARG A 324 -38.94 -23.90 4.60
CA ARG A 324 -39.25 -23.92 6.05
C ARG A 324 -40.29 -24.98 6.37
N ARG A 325 -41.27 -25.22 5.50
CA ARG A 325 -42.26 -26.28 5.71
C ARG A 325 -41.62 -27.67 5.56
N VAL A 326 -40.73 -27.86 4.58
CA VAL A 326 -39.94 -29.11 4.43
C VAL A 326 -38.98 -29.31 5.60
N ILE A 327 -38.25 -28.29 6.00
CA ILE A 327 -37.34 -28.27 7.16
C ILE A 327 -38.15 -28.54 8.43
N ALA A 328 -39.26 -27.85 8.67
CA ALA A 328 -40.10 -28.11 9.83
C ALA A 328 -40.68 -29.54 9.81
N ALA A 329 -41.08 -30.06 8.65
CA ALA A 329 -41.51 -31.46 8.53
C ALA A 329 -40.36 -32.47 8.76
N PHE A 330 -39.12 -32.10 8.40
CA PHE A 330 -37.93 -32.95 8.51
C PHE A 330 -37.30 -32.95 9.91
N TYR A 331 -37.26 -31.80 10.60
CA TYR A 331 -36.69 -31.66 11.95
C TYR A 331 -37.70 -31.96 13.06
N PHE A 332 -39.00 -31.90 12.77
CA PHE A 332 -40.04 -32.30 13.72
C PHE A 332 -40.83 -33.55 13.27
N PRO A 333 -40.17 -34.66 12.88
CA PRO A 333 -40.87 -35.92 12.72
C PRO A 333 -41.17 -36.44 14.13
N LYS A 334 -42.45 -36.60 14.46
CA LYS A 334 -42.91 -37.58 15.44
C LYS A 334 -42.41 -37.43 16.89
N VAL A 335 -42.71 -36.31 17.56
CA VAL A 335 -42.85 -36.32 19.04
C VAL A 335 -44.19 -36.97 19.47
N CYS A 336 -44.87 -37.67 18.56
CA CYS A 336 -45.92 -38.64 18.89
C CYS A 336 -45.70 -39.89 18.02
N PRO A 337 -45.29 -41.02 18.61
CA PRO A 337 -45.32 -42.31 17.92
C PRO A 337 -46.76 -42.81 17.93
N GLN A 338 -47.51 -42.62 16.83
CA GLN A 338 -48.72 -43.39 16.45
C GLN A 338 -49.30 -42.80 15.14
N PRO A 339 -50.22 -43.50 14.43
CA PRO A 339 -50.83 -43.05 13.16
C PRO A 339 -51.81 -41.87 13.36
N LEU A 340 -51.41 -40.85 14.12
CA LEU A 340 -52.18 -39.70 14.55
C LEU A 340 -51.66 -38.40 13.91
N HIS A 341 -51.29 -38.46 12.64
CA HIS A 341 -50.97 -37.26 11.85
C HIS A 341 -52.18 -36.56 11.19
N PRO A 342 -53.38 -36.34 11.80
CA PRO A 342 -54.30 -35.45 11.08
C PRO A 342 -55.15 -34.42 11.82
N GLN A 343 -55.14 -34.20 13.14
CA GLN A 343 -56.16 -33.27 13.69
C GLN A 343 -55.90 -31.78 13.38
N ARG A 344 -54.70 -31.25 13.64
CA ARG A 344 -54.45 -29.80 13.47
C ARG A 344 -54.38 -29.37 12.00
N GLU A 345 -53.72 -30.16 11.15
CA GLU A 345 -53.64 -29.87 9.71
C GLU A 345 -55.01 -30.03 9.03
N LYS A 346 -55.81 -31.06 9.38
CA LYS A 346 -57.20 -31.15 8.88
C LYS A 346 -58.04 -29.97 9.37
N LYS A 347 -57.93 -29.56 10.64
CA LYS A 347 -58.62 -28.36 11.17
C LYS A 347 -58.22 -27.10 10.40
N ARG A 348 -56.93 -26.91 10.10
CA ARG A 348 -56.42 -25.80 9.27
C ARG A 348 -57.00 -25.85 7.87
N ILE A 349 -56.98 -27.01 7.21
CA ILE A 349 -57.49 -27.17 5.85
C ILE A 349 -59.02 -26.96 5.81
N LEU A 350 -59.76 -27.49 6.78
CA LEU A 350 -61.20 -27.30 6.90
C LEU A 350 -61.54 -25.83 7.16
N PHE A 351 -60.79 -25.17 8.05
CA PHE A 351 -60.91 -23.73 8.28
C PHE A 351 -60.67 -22.93 6.99
N LEU A 352 -59.60 -23.25 6.25
CA LEU A 352 -59.30 -22.59 4.96
C LEU A 352 -60.42 -22.83 3.94
N TYR A 353 -60.93 -24.05 3.84
CA TYR A 353 -62.01 -24.41 2.94
C TYR A 353 -63.30 -23.62 3.27
N ASN A 354 -63.70 -23.61 4.53
CA ASN A 354 -64.89 -22.89 4.99
C ASN A 354 -64.74 -21.37 4.85
N ASP A 355 -63.56 -20.83 5.16
CA ASP A 355 -63.23 -19.41 4.97
C ASP A 355 -63.29 -19.01 3.48
N LEU A 356 -62.76 -19.83 2.57
CA LEU A 356 -62.87 -19.59 1.13
C LEU A 356 -64.32 -19.69 0.63
N LEU A 357 -65.11 -20.62 1.14
CA LEU A 357 -66.54 -20.71 0.83
C LEU A 357 -67.28 -19.43 1.26
N ARG A 358 -67.10 -18.98 2.51
CA ARG A 358 -67.70 -17.73 3.01
C ARG A 358 -67.25 -16.53 2.18
N LYS A 359 -65.95 -16.45 1.85
CA LYS A 359 -65.39 -15.39 0.99
C LYS A 359 -65.96 -15.44 -0.42
N ARG A 360 -66.23 -16.62 -0.99
CA ARG A 360 -66.85 -16.78 -2.30
C ARG A 360 -68.31 -16.33 -2.29
N ALA A 361 -69.04 -16.64 -1.24
CA ALA A 361 -70.42 -16.20 -1.03
C ALA A 361 -70.53 -14.69 -0.89
N ALA A 362 -69.68 -14.10 -0.04
CA ALA A 362 -69.63 -12.68 0.21
C ALA A 362 -68.81 -11.90 -0.83
N PHE A 363 -68.21 -12.57 -1.84
CA PHE A 363 -67.25 -11.98 -2.77
C PHE A 363 -67.78 -10.70 -3.41
N THR A 364 -69.00 -10.81 -3.96
CA THR A 364 -69.69 -9.75 -4.66
C THR A 364 -69.94 -8.54 -3.75
N GLN A 365 -70.35 -8.79 -2.50
CA GLN A 365 -70.59 -7.73 -1.51
C GLN A 365 -69.28 -7.07 -1.04
N LEU A 366 -68.28 -7.89 -0.68
CA LEU A 366 -66.97 -7.43 -0.19
C LEU A 366 -66.18 -6.65 -1.25
N ARG A 367 -66.31 -7.00 -2.52
CA ARG A 367 -65.58 -6.36 -3.63
C ARG A 367 -66.37 -5.26 -4.33
N ARG A 368 -67.66 -5.05 -4.02
CA ARG A 368 -68.54 -4.09 -4.72
C ARG A 368 -67.93 -2.69 -4.80
N ALA A 369 -67.45 -2.14 -3.68
CA ALA A 369 -66.86 -0.79 -3.66
C ALA A 369 -65.65 -0.67 -4.61
N THR A 370 -64.80 -1.71 -4.67
CA THR A 370 -63.66 -1.74 -5.59
C THR A 370 -64.11 -1.86 -7.05
N ILE A 371 -65.11 -2.70 -7.32
CA ILE A 371 -65.68 -2.89 -8.67
C ILE A 371 -66.31 -1.57 -9.16
N VAL A 372 -67.13 -0.92 -8.33
CA VAL A 372 -67.77 0.36 -8.63
C VAL A 372 -66.72 1.46 -8.87
N ARG A 373 -65.69 1.55 -8.02
CA ARG A 373 -64.59 2.50 -8.22
C ARG A 373 -63.90 2.29 -9.57
N ARG A 374 -63.60 1.04 -9.93
CA ARG A 374 -62.96 0.71 -11.22
C ARG A 374 -63.87 1.00 -12.41
N ALA A 375 -65.17 0.71 -12.31
CA ALA A 375 -66.14 1.06 -13.35
C ALA A 375 -66.22 2.59 -13.56
N ARG A 376 -66.26 3.38 -12.48
CA ARG A 376 -66.22 4.84 -12.55
C ARG A 376 -64.94 5.36 -13.21
N GLN A 377 -63.79 4.78 -12.89
CA GLN A 377 -62.51 5.14 -13.52
C GLN A 377 -62.48 4.85 -15.02
N GLN A 378 -63.17 3.81 -15.49
CA GLN A 378 -63.26 3.50 -16.91
C GLN A 378 -64.19 4.46 -17.66
N ARG A 379 -65.20 4.99 -16.97
CA ARG A 379 -66.13 6.00 -17.50
C ARG A 379 -65.53 7.40 -17.53
N ALA A 380 -64.49 7.67 -16.72
CA ALA A 380 -63.83 8.97 -16.73
C ALA A 380 -63.29 9.27 -18.14
N PRO A 381 -63.49 10.51 -18.66
CA PRO A 381 -63.07 10.86 -20.01
C PRO A 381 -61.58 10.59 -20.19
N ARG A 382 -61.23 9.78 -21.20
CA ARG A 382 -59.83 9.57 -21.56
C ARG A 382 -59.23 10.90 -21.97
N ARG A 383 -58.06 11.24 -21.42
CA ARG A 383 -57.31 12.42 -21.86
C ARG A 383 -56.96 12.22 -23.34
N HIS A 384 -57.17 13.24 -24.16
CA HIS A 384 -56.96 13.23 -25.62
C HIS A 384 -55.59 12.61 -26.04
N LEU A 385 -54.55 12.83 -25.23
CA LEU A 385 -53.21 12.26 -25.42
C LEU A 385 -53.16 10.71 -25.38
N VAL A 386 -53.98 10.07 -24.55
CA VAL A 386 -54.03 8.62 -24.38
C VAL A 386 -54.59 7.95 -25.63
N ASP A 387 -55.58 8.57 -26.28
CA ASP A 387 -56.18 8.06 -27.52
C ASP A 387 -55.25 8.27 -28.72
N ILE A 388 -54.48 9.36 -28.74
CA ILE A 388 -53.41 9.57 -29.74
C ILE A 388 -52.34 8.48 -29.60
N LEU A 389 -51.85 8.22 -28.38
CA LEU A 389 -50.83 7.20 -28.12
C LEU A 389 -51.32 5.78 -28.45
N HIS A 390 -52.59 5.48 -28.21
CA HIS A 390 -53.20 4.19 -28.58
C HIS A 390 -53.24 3.97 -30.10
N ARG A 391 -53.48 5.03 -30.89
CA ARG A 391 -53.48 4.95 -32.36
C ARG A 391 -52.06 4.83 -32.92
N ARG A 392 -51.11 5.60 -32.38
CA ARG A 392 -49.77 5.83 -32.99
C ARG A 392 -48.73 4.76 -32.62
N CYS A 393 -48.87 4.08 -31.49
CA CYS A 393 -47.91 3.06 -31.02
C CYS A 393 -48.60 1.71 -30.76
N PRO A 394 -48.51 0.73 -31.69
CA PRO A 394 -49.08 -0.61 -31.52
C PRO A 394 -48.59 -1.33 -30.25
N LEU A 395 -47.34 -1.09 -29.87
CA LEU A 395 -46.68 -1.68 -28.69
C LEU A 395 -47.30 -1.21 -27.36
N LEU A 396 -47.91 -0.02 -27.32
CA LEU A 396 -48.54 0.53 -26.10
C LEU A 396 -50.02 0.13 -25.96
N ARG A 397 -50.65 -0.37 -27.03
CA ARG A 397 -52.07 -0.78 -27.02
C ARG A 397 -52.43 -1.76 -25.89
N PRO A 398 -51.64 -2.80 -25.59
CA PRO A 398 -51.97 -3.74 -24.51
C PRO A 398 -52.05 -3.09 -23.12
N TRP A 399 -51.29 -2.01 -22.90
CA TRP A 399 -51.25 -1.28 -21.64
C TRP A 399 -52.37 -0.24 -21.51
N LEU A 400 -52.87 0.25 -22.65
CA LEU A 400 -53.88 1.32 -22.75
C LEU A 400 -55.33 0.78 -22.85
N ARG A 401 -55.54 -0.52 -23.07
CA ARG A 401 -56.88 -1.15 -23.11
C ARG A 401 -57.63 -1.01 -21.78
N ARG A 402 -58.97 -1.00 -21.82
CA ARG A 402 -59.77 -1.15 -20.60
C ARG A 402 -59.46 -2.54 -20.01
N ARG A 403 -59.74 -2.70 -18.72
CA ARG A 403 -59.44 -3.94 -18.00
C ARG A 403 -60.70 -4.43 -17.32
N CYS A 404 -60.84 -5.73 -17.13
CA CYS A 404 -61.96 -6.28 -16.38
C CYS A 404 -62.04 -5.65 -14.97
N VAL A 405 -63.20 -5.11 -14.59
CA VAL A 405 -63.39 -4.46 -13.28
C VAL A 405 -63.19 -5.40 -12.08
N VAL A 406 -63.27 -6.73 -12.30
CA VAL A 406 -63.07 -7.77 -11.28
C VAL A 406 -61.60 -8.22 -11.22
N CYS A 407 -61.09 -8.84 -12.29
CA CYS A 407 -59.78 -9.51 -12.29
C CYS A 407 -58.62 -8.70 -12.91
N GLN A 408 -58.91 -7.54 -13.53
CA GLN A 408 -57.96 -6.66 -14.23
C GLN A 408 -57.29 -7.25 -15.48
N ALA A 409 -57.80 -8.36 -16.01
CA ALA A 409 -57.39 -8.86 -17.33
C ALA A 409 -57.68 -7.80 -18.42
N PRO A 410 -56.80 -7.64 -19.42
CA PRO A 410 -57.03 -6.70 -20.51
C PRO A 410 -58.29 -7.06 -21.30
N GLU A 411 -58.95 -6.05 -21.85
CA GLU A 411 -60.12 -6.21 -22.72
C GLU A 411 -59.79 -7.02 -23.97
N THR A 412 -60.64 -8.00 -24.25
CA THR A 412 -60.62 -8.87 -25.42
C THR A 412 -61.93 -8.72 -26.20
N PRO A 413 -62.02 -9.15 -27.47
CA PRO A 413 -63.27 -9.11 -28.23
C PRO A 413 -64.43 -9.87 -27.55
N GLU A 414 -64.11 -10.91 -26.77
CA GLU A 414 -65.05 -11.72 -25.98
C GLU A 414 -65.41 -11.10 -24.61
N SER A 415 -65.02 -9.86 -24.35
CA SER A 415 -65.35 -9.18 -23.10
C SER A 415 -66.82 -8.72 -23.10
N TYR A 416 -67.47 -8.85 -21.95
CA TYR A 416 -68.86 -8.53 -21.77
C TYR A 416 -69.01 -7.09 -21.25
N LEU A 417 -69.81 -6.29 -21.96
CA LEU A 417 -70.18 -4.93 -21.57
C LEU A 417 -71.53 -4.95 -20.86
N CYS A 418 -71.64 -4.23 -19.75
CA CYS A 418 -72.92 -4.11 -19.05
C CYS A 418 -73.97 -3.43 -19.96
N PRO A 419 -75.16 -4.03 -20.16
CA PRO A 419 -76.20 -3.49 -21.05
C PRO A 419 -76.92 -2.27 -20.47
N THR A 420 -76.78 -2.00 -19.17
CA THR A 420 -77.44 -0.85 -18.52
C THR A 420 -76.90 0.46 -19.08
N PRO A 421 -77.77 1.39 -19.52
CA PRO A 421 -77.33 2.69 -20.04
C PRO A 421 -76.47 3.39 -19.00
N ASN A 422 -75.38 4.04 -19.46
CA ASN A 422 -74.43 4.79 -18.64
C ASN A 422 -73.53 3.97 -17.68
N CYS A 423 -73.58 2.63 -17.66
CA CYS A 423 -72.67 1.85 -16.79
C CYS A 423 -71.29 1.63 -17.42
N GLU A 424 -71.24 1.19 -18.69
CA GLU A 424 -70.02 0.86 -19.45
C GLU A 424 -68.99 -0.02 -18.73
N ALA A 425 -69.38 -0.81 -17.73
CA ALA A 425 -68.45 -1.64 -16.99
C ALA A 425 -68.02 -2.84 -17.86
N VAL A 426 -66.69 -3.03 -17.98
CA VAL A 426 -66.11 -4.13 -18.76
C VAL A 426 -65.83 -5.35 -17.88
N TYR A 427 -66.33 -6.51 -18.28
CA TYR A 427 -66.10 -7.81 -17.64
C TYR A 427 -65.43 -8.77 -18.63
N CYS A 428 -64.52 -9.64 -18.18
CA CYS A 428 -64.15 -10.79 -19.01
C CYS A 428 -65.23 -11.87 -18.87
N HIS A 429 -65.39 -12.72 -19.90
CA HIS A 429 -66.43 -13.76 -19.95
C HIS A 429 -66.51 -14.59 -18.65
N SER A 430 -65.38 -15.08 -18.14
CA SER A 430 -65.33 -15.84 -16.89
C SER A 430 -65.84 -15.05 -15.68
N CYS A 431 -65.44 -13.78 -15.55
CA CYS A 431 -65.87 -12.96 -14.42
C CYS A 431 -67.34 -12.55 -14.54
N TRP A 432 -67.90 -12.41 -15.74
CA TRP A 432 -69.32 -12.14 -15.90
C TRP A 432 -70.18 -13.32 -15.41
N ASN A 433 -69.78 -14.54 -15.77
CA ASN A 433 -70.44 -15.76 -15.31
C ASN A 433 -70.27 -15.98 -13.80
N ASP A 434 -69.09 -15.72 -13.24
CA ASP A 434 -68.82 -15.80 -11.79
C ASP A 434 -69.76 -14.89 -10.97
N MET A 435 -70.18 -13.78 -11.56
CA MET A 435 -71.09 -12.79 -10.99
C MET A 435 -72.58 -13.11 -11.25
N ARG A 436 -72.88 -14.32 -11.72
CA ARG A 436 -74.24 -14.79 -12.06
C ARG A 436 -74.93 -13.89 -13.09
N GLN A 437 -74.15 -13.33 -14.02
CA GLN A 437 -74.66 -12.43 -15.08
C GLN A 437 -75.37 -11.19 -14.53
N ARG A 438 -75.05 -10.78 -13.30
CA ARG A 438 -75.55 -9.55 -12.67
C ARG A 438 -74.41 -8.56 -12.53
N CYS A 439 -74.68 -7.28 -12.83
CA CYS A 439 -73.69 -6.22 -12.72
C CYS A 439 -73.72 -5.60 -11.32
N PRO A 440 -72.65 -5.70 -10.49
CA PRO A 440 -72.65 -5.13 -9.14
C PRO A 440 -72.75 -3.61 -9.06
N VAL A 441 -72.52 -2.94 -10.20
CA VAL A 441 -72.59 -1.49 -10.32
C VAL A 441 -74.04 -1.03 -10.43
N CYS A 442 -74.86 -1.77 -11.18
CA CYS A 442 -76.25 -1.41 -11.48
C CYS A 442 -77.25 -2.10 -10.55
N THR A 443 -76.94 -3.32 -10.11
CA THR A 443 -77.84 -4.10 -9.27
C THR A 443 -77.85 -3.56 -7.82
N PRO A 444 -79.03 -3.37 -7.19
CA PRO A 444 -79.19 -2.96 -5.79
C PRO A 444 -78.58 -3.96 -4.80
N ARG A 445 -78.09 -3.50 -3.64
CA ARG A 445 -77.25 -4.31 -2.74
C ARG A 445 -77.98 -5.56 -2.23
N GLU A 446 -79.27 -5.42 -2.05
CA GLU A 446 -80.21 -6.40 -1.51
C GLU A 446 -80.34 -7.61 -2.45
N GLU A 447 -80.27 -7.39 -3.77
CA GLU A 447 -80.39 -8.42 -4.81
C GLU A 447 -79.05 -9.13 -5.14
N LEU A 448 -77.92 -8.58 -4.68
CA LEU A 448 -76.60 -9.24 -4.77
C LEU A 448 -76.38 -10.23 -3.62
N SER A 449 -77.21 -10.16 -2.58
CA SER A 449 -77.19 -11.09 -1.45
C SER A 449 -77.89 -12.38 -1.86
N SER A 450 -77.13 -13.47 -2.05
CA SER A 450 -77.76 -14.78 -2.02
C SER A 450 -78.11 -15.10 -0.57
N SER A 451 -79.40 -15.08 -0.22
CA SER A 451 -79.95 -15.58 1.05
C SER A 451 -79.81 -17.11 1.24
N ALA A 452 -78.82 -17.73 0.59
CA ALA A 452 -78.62 -19.18 0.56
C ALA A 452 -77.35 -19.61 1.33
N TYR A 453 -77.10 -19.00 2.49
CA TYR A 453 -76.13 -19.51 3.46
C TYR A 453 -76.86 -19.81 4.77
N SER A 454 -77.67 -20.87 4.76
CA SER A 454 -77.98 -21.61 5.97
C SER A 454 -76.79 -22.52 6.27
N ASP A 455 -75.89 -22.08 7.15
CA ASP A 455 -74.89 -22.94 7.77
C ASP A 455 -75.67 -23.98 8.59
N SER A 456 -75.85 -25.20 8.09
CA SER A 456 -76.13 -26.31 9.00
C SER A 456 -74.79 -26.66 9.65
N ASN A 457 -74.75 -26.58 10.98
CA ASN A 457 -73.57 -26.82 11.83
C ASN A 457 -73.01 -28.26 11.73
N ASP A 458 -73.48 -29.07 10.76
CA ASP A 458 -73.19 -30.50 10.65
C ASP A 458 -71.81 -30.82 10.06
N ASP A 459 -71.09 -29.84 9.51
CA ASP A 459 -69.75 -30.06 8.97
C ASP A 459 -68.67 -30.17 10.09
N ALA A 460 -69.05 -30.02 11.37
CA ALA A 460 -68.17 -30.24 12.53
C ALA A 460 -68.10 -31.72 12.98
N THR A 461 -69.01 -32.58 12.52
CA THR A 461 -69.13 -33.98 12.97
C THR A 461 -68.16 -34.95 12.28
N TYR A 462 -67.33 -34.47 11.35
CA TYR A 462 -66.44 -35.31 10.54
C TYR A 462 -64.98 -35.34 11.01
N ALA A 463 -64.74 -34.96 12.28
CA ALA A 463 -63.41 -34.97 12.89
C ALA A 463 -63.12 -36.18 13.78
N GLU A 464 -64.02 -37.17 13.82
CA GLU A 464 -63.77 -38.48 14.45
C GLU A 464 -63.21 -39.50 13.45
#